data_AF-A0A497PRG1-F1
#
_entry.id   AF-A0A497PRG1-F1
#
_cell.length_a   1.000
_cell.length_b   1.000
_cell.length_c   1.000
_cell.angle_alpha   90.00
_cell.angle_beta   90.00
_cell.angle_gamma   90.00
#
_symmetry.space_group_name_H-M   'P 1'
#
loop_
_entity.id
_entity.type
_entity.pdbx_description
1 polymer ?
#
loop_
_entity_poly.entity_id
_entity_poly.type
_entity_poly.pdbx_seq_one_letter_code
_entity_poly.pdbx_strand_id
1 'polypeptide(L)'
;MDVGKVDKHKEKLIKTVSEEVTTLFEKVLDYAEVAVPNSDQYKKLRSKILRVGNNCIRNISKEINLHYEVKYVAPTETVIESKLANK
;
A
#
# COMPACT_ATOMS: atom_id res chain seq x y z
N MET A 1 24.04 -14.57 -6.15
CA MET A 1 22.61 -14.44 -5.81
C MET A 1 22.53 -13.37 -4.74
N ASP A 2 22.02 -12.19 -5.10
CA ASP A 2 22.10 -10.98 -4.28
C ASP A 2 20.90 -10.94 -3.32
N VAL A 3 21.07 -11.55 -2.14
CA VAL A 3 20.00 -11.79 -1.13
C VAL A 3 19.64 -10.50 -0.36
N GLY A 4 20.20 -9.33 -0.73
CA GLY A 4 20.09 -8.09 0.05
C GLY A 4 19.20 -6.98 -0.51
N LYS A 5 18.74 -7.07 -1.77
CA LYS A 5 17.81 -6.08 -2.33
C LYS A 5 16.38 -6.54 -2.08
N VAL A 6 15.88 -6.28 -0.87
CA VAL A 6 14.43 -6.18 -0.68
C VAL A 6 13.92 -5.22 -1.77
N ASP A 7 13.00 -5.73 -2.55
CA ASP A 7 12.64 -5.22 -3.86
C ASP A 7 11.91 -3.87 -3.69
N LYS A 8 12.63 -2.75 -3.87
CA LYS A 8 12.11 -1.38 -3.68
C LYS A 8 10.79 -1.14 -4.43
N HIS A 9 10.55 -1.86 -5.52
CA HIS A 9 9.30 -1.79 -6.27
C HIS A 9 8.16 -2.49 -5.52
N LYS A 10 8.41 -3.65 -4.89
CA LYS A 10 7.44 -4.29 -4.00
C LYS A 10 7.16 -3.44 -2.78
N GLU A 11 8.18 -2.85 -2.16
CA GLU A 11 7.99 -1.94 -1.03
C GLU A 11 7.11 -0.75 -1.40
N LYS A 12 7.35 -0.15 -2.57
CA LYS A 12 6.51 0.93 -3.11
C LYS A 12 5.07 0.47 -3.34
N LEU A 13 4.87 -0.70 -3.94
CA LEU A 13 3.54 -1.27 -4.16
C LEU A 13 2.81 -1.54 -2.84
N ILE A 14 3.49 -2.17 -1.87
CA ILE A 14 2.95 -2.44 -0.54
C ILE A 14 2.53 -1.13 0.13
N LYS A 15 3.36 -0.09 0.04
CA LYS A 15 3.04 1.23 0.59
C LYS A 15 1.78 1.81 -0.04
N THR A 16 1.69 1.84 -1.37
CA THR A 16 0.52 2.37 -2.09
C THR A 16 -0.75 1.62 -1.72
N VAL A 17 -0.73 0.28 -1.71
CA VAL A 17 -1.92 -0.50 -1.36
C VAL A 17 -2.29 -0.31 0.12
N SER A 18 -1.30 -0.17 1.01
CA SER A 18 -1.57 0.10 2.43
C SER A 18 -2.25 1.45 2.65
N GLU A 19 -1.86 2.47 1.88
CA GLU A 19 -2.50 3.79 1.90
C GLU A 19 -3.95 3.70 1.43
N GLU A 20 -4.23 3.00 0.32
CA GLU A 20 -5.59 2.80 -0.19
C GLU A 20 -6.48 2.05 0.80
N VAL A 21 -5.96 0.97 1.41
CA VAL A 21 -6.69 0.23 2.45
C VAL A 21 -6.96 1.15 3.64
N THR A 22 -6.00 1.97 4.07
CA THR A 22 -6.21 2.91 5.18
C THR A 22 -7.35 3.88 4.86
N THR A 23 -7.33 4.52 3.68
CA THR A 23 -8.39 5.44 3.24
C THR A 23 -9.76 4.76 3.15
N LEU A 24 -9.82 3.50 2.71
CA LEU A 24 -11.08 2.75 2.70
C LEU A 24 -11.64 2.60 4.12
N PHE A 25 -10.81 2.18 5.06
CA PHE A 25 -11.24 1.96 6.44
C PHE A 25 -11.57 3.26 7.18
N GLU A 26 -10.91 4.38 6.85
CA GLU A 26 -11.28 5.71 7.33
C GLU A 26 -12.70 6.08 6.87
N LYS A 27 -13.01 5.92 5.57
CA LYS A 27 -14.37 6.17 5.07
C LYS A 27 -15.42 5.31 5.74
N VAL A 28 -15.11 4.04 6.01
CA VAL A 28 -16.01 3.14 6.75
C VAL A 28 -16.25 3.65 8.17
N LEU A 29 -15.23 4.20 8.82
CA LEU A 29 -15.38 4.81 10.15
C LEU A 29 -16.26 6.05 10.11
N ASP A 30 -16.14 6.90 9.10
CA ASP A 30 -16.98 8.09 8.94
C ASP A 30 -18.46 7.72 8.89
N TYR A 31 -18.82 6.70 8.10
CA TYR A 31 -20.20 6.20 8.05
C TYR A 31 -20.64 5.57 9.37
N ALA A 32 -19.75 4.79 10.02
CA ALA A 32 -20.04 4.14 11.29
C ALA A 32 -20.26 5.14 12.42
N GLU A 33 -19.58 6.28 12.40
CA GLU A 33 -19.72 7.34 13.40
C GLU A 33 -21.12 7.97 13.37
N VAL A 34 -21.67 8.17 12.18
CA VAL A 34 -23.02 8.73 11.99
C VAL A 34 -24.10 7.67 12.24
N ALA A 35 -23.86 6.43 11.83
CA ALA A 35 -24.87 5.37 11.89
C ALA A 35 -25.04 4.73 13.28
N VAL A 36 -24.03 4.78 14.14
CA VAL A 36 -24.07 4.13 15.45
C VAL A 36 -24.68 5.07 16.50
N PRO A 37 -25.75 4.66 17.20
CA PRO A 37 -26.56 5.55 18.02
C PRO A 37 -25.89 6.03 19.33
N ASN A 38 -24.79 5.40 19.76
CA ASN A 38 -24.07 5.84 20.96
C ASN A 38 -22.55 5.72 20.84
N SER A 39 -21.85 6.62 21.55
CA SER A 39 -20.39 6.74 21.50
C SER A 39 -19.66 5.48 21.97
N ASP A 40 -20.19 4.76 22.96
CA ASP A 40 -19.49 3.59 23.52
C ASP A 40 -19.56 2.36 22.61
N GLN A 41 -20.68 2.15 21.91
CA GLN A 41 -20.77 1.14 20.85
C GLN A 41 -19.88 1.52 19.67
N TYR A 42 -19.84 2.80 19.29
CA TYR A 42 -18.95 3.27 18.22
C TYR A 42 -17.49 3.02 18.57
N LYS A 43 -17.02 3.35 19.78
CA LYS A 43 -15.64 3.08 20.22
C LYS A 43 -15.26 1.60 20.10
N LYS A 44 -16.18 0.69 20.49
CA LYS A 44 -15.98 -0.76 20.37
C LYS A 44 -15.93 -1.19 18.91
N LEU A 45 -16.83 -0.67 18.07
CA LEU A 45 -16.87 -0.98 16.64
C LEU A 45 -15.63 -0.43 15.92
N ARG A 46 -15.27 0.83 16.15
CA ARG A 46 -14.06 1.48 15.62
C ARG A 46 -12.81 0.65 15.88
N SER A 47 -12.65 0.16 17.11
CA SER A 47 -11.51 -0.69 17.48
C SER A 47 -11.46 -2.00 16.69
N LYS A 48 -12.62 -2.60 16.39
CA LYS A 48 -12.70 -3.81 15.54
C LYS A 48 -12.39 -3.49 14.08
N ILE A 49 -12.94 -2.41 13.54
CA ILE A 49 -12.72 -1.95 12.16
C ILE A 49 -11.23 -1.70 11.92
N LEU A 50 -10.57 -0.94 12.81
CA LEU A 50 -9.13 -0.68 12.73
C LEU A 50 -8.28 -1.96 12.82
N ARG A 51 -8.69 -2.92 13.66
CA ARG A 51 -7.99 -4.21 13.76
C ARG A 51 -8.10 -5.00 12.46
N VAL A 52 -9.28 -5.02 11.84
CA VAL A 52 -9.50 -5.68 10.55
C VAL A 52 -8.69 -5.00 9.44
N GLY A 53 -8.67 -3.66 9.39
CA GLY A 53 -7.86 -2.91 8.43
C GLY A 53 -6.37 -3.25 8.53
N ASN A 54 -5.83 -3.27 9.76
CA ASN A 54 -4.44 -3.67 10.01
C ASN A 54 -4.16 -5.12 9.58
N ASN A 55 -5.11 -6.04 9.81
CA ASN A 55 -4.96 -7.43 9.35
C ASN A 55 -5.00 -7.54 7.83
N CYS A 56 -5.83 -6.74 7.16
CA CYS A 56 -5.89 -6.67 5.71
C CYS A 56 -4.53 -6.25 5.13
N ILE A 57 -3.94 -5.16 5.64
CA ILE A 57 -2.62 -4.67 5.24
C ILE A 57 -1.55 -5.76 5.42
N ARG A 58 -1.53 -6.45 6.57
CA ARG A 58 -0.56 -7.53 6.82
C ARG A 58 -0.70 -8.68 5.83
N ASN A 59 -1.93 -9.11 5.55
CA ASN A 59 -2.18 -10.22 4.64
C ASN A 59 -1.81 -9.85 3.20
N ILE A 60 -2.22 -8.68 2.72
CA ILE A 60 -1.86 -8.22 1.37
C ILE A 60 -0.35 -8.08 1.22
N SER A 61 0.32 -7.49 2.21
CA SER A 61 1.79 -7.37 2.20
C SER A 61 2.47 -8.73 2.12
N LYS A 62 1.94 -9.74 2.83
CA LYS A 62 2.43 -11.12 2.77
C LYS A 62 2.22 -11.73 1.39
N GLU A 63 1.04 -11.57 0.81
CA GLU A 63 0.72 -12.08 -0.54
C GLU A 63 1.61 -11.45 -1.61
N ILE A 64 1.84 -10.14 -1.57
CA ILE A 64 2.75 -9.44 -2.49
C ILE A 64 4.17 -9.99 -2.36
N ASN A 65 4.65 -10.18 -1.13
CA ASN A 65 6.00 -10.69 -0.92
C ASN A 65 6.18 -12.13 -1.40
N LEU A 66 5.18 -12.99 -1.23
CA LEU A 66 5.23 -14.40 -1.59
C LEU A 66 5.01 -14.66 -3.09
N HIS A 67 4.08 -13.93 -3.72
CA HIS A 67 3.56 -14.32 -5.03
C HIS A 67 3.89 -13.35 -6.16
N TYR A 68 4.30 -12.12 -5.87
CA TYR A 68 4.61 -11.15 -6.93
C TYR A 68 6.10 -11.23 -7.28
N GLU A 69 6.40 -11.32 -8.57
CA GLU A 69 7.76 -11.28 -9.10
C GLU A 69 7.95 -9.95 -9.84
N VAL A 70 8.95 -9.16 -9.45
CA VAL A 70 9.30 -7.93 -10.19
C VAL A 70 10.24 -8.30 -11.31
N LYS A 71 9.75 -8.18 -12.54
CA LYS A 71 10.54 -8.40 -13.75
C LYS A 71 11.00 -7.05 -14.28
N TYR A 72 12.30 -6.87 -14.39
CA TYR A 72 12.85 -5.75 -15.15
C TYR A 72 12.63 -6.01 -16.64
N VAL A 73 11.86 -5.15 -17.29
CA VAL A 73 11.71 -5.15 -18.75
C VAL A 73 12.63 -4.06 -19.28
N ALA A 74 13.69 -4.46 -19.98
CA ALA A 74 14.60 -3.52 -20.60
C ALA A 74 13.83 -2.70 -21.67
N PRO A 75 14.08 -1.38 -21.77
CA PRO A 75 13.54 -0.60 -22.88
C PRO A 75 13.99 -1.21 -24.22
N THR A 76 13.06 -1.37 -25.15
CA THR A 76 13.36 -1.83 -26.52
C THR A 76 14.05 -0.75 -27.36
N GLU A 77 14.03 0.49 -26.88
CA GLU A 77 14.57 1.65 -27.57
C GLU A 77 15.75 2.23 -26.78
N THR A 78 16.76 2.70 -27.51
CA THR A 78 17.92 3.37 -26.92
C THR A 78 17.63 4.86 -26.84
N VAL A 79 17.51 5.39 -25.61
CA VAL A 79 17.36 6.83 -25.38
C VAL A 79 18.74 7.49 -25.33
N ILE A 80 19.02 8.38 -26.27
CA ILE A 80 20.25 9.20 -26.28
C ILE A 80 19.90 10.61 -25.79
N GLU A 81 20.29 10.96 -24.57
CA GLU A 81 20.19 12.33 -24.06
C GLU A 81 21.49 13.10 -24.32
N SER A 82 21.40 14.15 -25.14
CA SER A 82 22.50 15.10 -25.34
C SER A 82 22.39 16.24 -24.33
N LYS A 83 23.37 16.36 -23.42
CA LYS A 83 23.51 17.56 -22.58
C LYS A 83 24.26 18.61 -23.38
N LEU A 84 23.56 19.65 -23.83
CA LEU A 84 24.20 20.84 -24.39
C LEU A 84 25.12 21.43 -23.32
N ALA A 85 26.44 21.37 -23.58
CA ALA A 85 27.40 22.13 -22.80
C ALA A 85 27.14 23.62 -23.10
N ASN A 86 26.56 24.34 -22.13
CA ASN A 86 26.51 25.79 -22.20
C ASN A 86 27.95 26.30 -22.23
N LYS A 87 28.33 26.91 -23.36
CA LYS A 87 29.59 27.62 -23.55
C LYS A 87 29.55 28.98 -22.85
#